data_AF-A0A938BSW2-F1
#
_entry.id   AF-A0A938BSW2-F1
#
_cell.length_a   1.000
_cell.length_b   1.000
_cell.length_c   1.000
_cell.angle_alpha   90.00
_cell.angle_beta   90.00
_cell.angle_gamma   90.00
#
_symmetry.space_group_name_H-M   'P 1'
#
loop_
_entity.id
_entity.type
_entity.pdbx_description
1 polymer ?
#
loop_
_entity_poly.entity_id
_entity_poly.type
_entity_poly.pdbx_seq_one_letter_code
_entity_poly.pdbx_strand_id
1 'polypeptide(L)'
;MSKVLKQLPESMQRSVIKGCRKYERALIHGEVPRRVDGKVRDQFERFGAAMEQEAALLAQVRQVLCSAGVQSCRFVTYYGFARHVAKLLRMNLEHDARLLVWIAISRWVSRGCEHSVLLSICRNVLNVNPVEAADGK
;
A
#
# COMPACT_ATOMS: atom_id res chain seq x y z
N MET A 1 -17.59 3.47 11.48
CA MET A 1 -16.97 3.07 10.19
C MET A 1 -16.19 4.24 9.63
N SER A 2 -14.95 4.03 9.21
CA SER A 2 -14.09 5.10 8.69
C SER A 2 -14.59 5.63 7.34
N LYS A 3 -14.15 6.85 6.98
CA LYS A 3 -14.43 7.46 5.66
C LYS A 3 -13.78 6.68 4.52
N VAL A 4 -12.62 6.06 4.76
CA VAL A 4 -11.86 5.27 3.77
C VAL A 4 -12.63 4.01 3.37
N LEU A 5 -13.15 3.26 4.35
CA LEU A 5 -13.89 2.03 4.09
C LEU A 5 -15.12 2.28 3.20
N LYS A 6 -15.83 3.40 3.39
CA LYS A 6 -17.01 3.76 2.60
C LYS A 6 -16.71 4.06 1.13
N GLN A 7 -15.46 4.40 0.80
CA GLN A 7 -15.03 4.70 -0.57
C GLN A 7 -14.58 3.44 -1.33
N LEU A 8 -14.45 2.30 -0.65
CA LEU A 8 -14.05 1.05 -1.27
C LEU A 8 -15.22 0.34 -1.96
N PRO A 9 -14.97 -0.47 -3.00
CA PRO A 9 -15.96 -1.39 -3.54
C PRO A 9 -16.53 -2.30 -2.43
N GLU A 10 -17.82 -2.61 -2.51
CA GLU A 10 -18.53 -3.37 -1.47
C GLU A 10 -17.90 -4.74 -1.18
N SER A 11 -17.36 -5.41 -2.21
CA SER A 11 -16.62 -6.66 -2.07
C SER A 11 -15.36 -6.51 -1.20
N MET A 12 -14.65 -5.38 -1.33
CA MET A 12 -13.47 -5.08 -0.50
C MET A 12 -13.87 -4.68 0.92
N GLN A 13 -14.98 -3.95 1.08
CA GLN A 13 -15.52 -3.64 2.41
C GLN A 13 -15.81 -4.92 3.20
N ARG A 14 -16.49 -5.89 2.56
CA ARG A 14 -16.78 -7.20 3.14
C ARG A 14 -15.50 -7.95 3.54
N SER A 15 -14.47 -7.93 2.69
CA SER A 15 -13.17 -8.54 2.98
C SER A 15 -12.46 -7.89 4.17
N VAL A 16 -12.46 -6.56 4.26
CA VAL A 16 -11.89 -5.83 5.40
C VAL A 16 -12.63 -6.18 6.69
N ILE A 17 -13.96 -6.11 6.70
CA ILE A 17 -14.79 -6.46 7.86
C ILE A 17 -14.53 -7.89 8.31
N LYS A 18 -14.47 -8.85 7.38
CA LYS A 18 -14.17 -10.26 7.67
C LYS A 18 -12.77 -10.42 8.27
N GLY A 19 -11.78 -9.71 7.74
CA GLY A 19 -10.41 -9.69 8.26
C GLY A 19 -10.35 -9.18 9.69
N CYS A 20 -10.98 -8.04 9.98
CA CYS A 20 -11.06 -7.47 11.33
C CYS A 20 -11.74 -8.46 12.30
N ARG A 21 -12.89 -9.05 11.94
CA ARG A 21 -13.57 -10.05 12.78
C ARG A 21 -12.74 -11.30 13.03
N LYS A 22 -11.89 -11.71 12.06
CA LYS A 22 -10.96 -12.83 12.26
C LYS A 22 -9.87 -12.45 13.26
N TYR A 23 -9.30 -11.26 13.12
CA TYR A 23 -8.26 -10.76 14.02
C TYR A 23 -8.76 -10.55 15.45
N GLU A 24 -9.96 -10.00 15.62
CA GLU A 24 -10.61 -9.85 16.92
C GLU A 24 -10.78 -11.19 17.65
N ARG A 25 -11.29 -12.20 16.95
CA ARG A 25 -11.41 -13.56 17.50
C ARG A 25 -10.05 -14.12 17.90
N ALA A 26 -9.05 -13.98 17.03
CA ALA A 26 -7.70 -14.46 17.30
C ALA A 26 -7.08 -13.76 18.54
N LEU A 27 -7.37 -12.47 18.78
CA LEU A 27 -6.96 -11.75 19.99
C LEU A 27 -7.66 -12.25 21.25
N ILE A 28 -8.96 -12.52 21.16
CA ILE A 28 -9.77 -13.06 22.27
C ILE A 28 -9.25 -14.44 22.67
N HIS A 29 -8.97 -15.31 21.69
CA HIS A 29 -8.51 -16.68 21.91
C HIS A 29 -7.00 -16.81 22.17
N GLY A 30 -6.23 -15.72 22.13
CA GLY A 30 -4.79 -15.75 22.42
C GLY A 30 -3.92 -16.32 21.28
N GLU A 31 -4.46 -16.40 20.06
CA GLU A 31 -3.75 -16.88 18.86
C GLU A 31 -2.81 -15.81 18.27
N VAL A 32 -3.00 -14.55 18.65
CA VAL A 32 -2.11 -13.43 18.30
C VAL A 32 -1.59 -12.74 19.55
N PRO A 33 -0.32 -12.30 19.55
CA PRO A 33 0.26 -11.58 20.68
C PRO A 33 -0.57 -10.35 21.01
N ARG A 34 -0.85 -10.17 22.31
CA ARG A 34 -1.43 -8.92 22.81
C ARG A 34 -0.31 -7.91 23.04
N ARG A 35 -0.60 -6.63 22.86
CA ARG A 35 0.33 -5.58 23.25
C ARG A 35 0.65 -5.67 24.74
N VAL A 36 1.92 -5.46 25.06
CA VAL A 36 2.47 -5.53 26.42
C VAL A 36 1.88 -4.44 27.34
N ASP A 37 1.44 -3.32 26.77
CA ASP A 37 0.82 -2.19 27.47
C ASP A 37 -0.67 -2.37 27.75
N GLY A 38 -1.25 -3.54 27.44
CA GLY A 38 -2.67 -3.85 27.67
C GLY A 38 -3.64 -3.14 26.73
N LYS A 39 -3.16 -2.32 25.78
CA LYS A 39 -4.01 -1.52 24.86
C LYS A 39 -4.49 -2.36 23.66
N VAL A 40 -5.27 -3.40 23.96
CA VAL A 40 -5.81 -4.33 22.95
C VAL A 40 -6.77 -3.62 21.99
N ARG A 41 -7.54 -2.64 22.47
CA ARG A 41 -8.44 -1.83 21.62
C ARG A 41 -7.66 -1.04 20.58
N ASP A 42 -6.60 -0.35 20.98
CA ASP A 42 -5.70 0.37 20.06
C ASP A 42 -5.05 -0.57 19.05
N GLN A 43 -4.68 -1.79 19.46
CA GLN A 43 -4.14 -2.81 18.58
C GLN A 43 -5.15 -3.20 17.48
N PHE A 44 -6.40 -3.43 17.86
CA PHE A 44 -7.47 -3.74 16.94
C PHE A 44 -7.77 -2.57 15.98
N GLU A 45 -7.87 -1.35 16.49
CA GLU A 45 -8.13 -0.16 15.67
C GLU A 45 -7.01 0.09 14.66
N ARG A 46 -5.74 -0.09 15.06
CA ARG A 46 -4.58 0.00 14.14
C ARG A 46 -4.61 -1.08 13.06
N PHE A 47 -4.99 -2.31 13.43
CA PHE A 47 -5.16 -3.39 12.45
C PHE A 47 -6.24 -3.06 11.43
N GLY A 48 -7.40 -2.56 11.90
CA GLY A 48 -8.50 -2.13 11.02
C GLY A 48 -8.06 -1.03 10.06
N ALA A 49 -7.40 0.02 10.57
CA ALA A 49 -6.87 1.10 9.73
C ALA A 49 -5.85 0.59 8.69
N ALA A 50 -4.96 -0.33 9.07
CA ALA A 50 -3.99 -0.92 8.14
C ALA A 50 -4.66 -1.74 7.03
N MET A 51 -5.71 -2.52 7.37
CA MET A 51 -6.49 -3.28 6.40
C MET A 51 -7.23 -2.37 5.41
N GLU A 52 -7.82 -1.27 5.90
CA GLU A 52 -8.51 -0.29 5.05
C GLU A 52 -7.52 0.41 4.10
N GLN A 53 -6.35 0.82 4.59
CA GLN A 53 -5.30 1.41 3.76
C GLN A 53 -4.79 0.44 2.70
N GLU A 54 -4.58 -0.83 3.05
CA GLU A 54 -4.14 -1.85 2.11
C GLU A 54 -5.17 -2.11 1.01
N ALA A 55 -6.46 -2.15 1.36
CA ALA A 55 -7.55 -2.29 0.41
C ALA A 55 -7.69 -1.06 -0.51
N ALA A 56 -7.53 0.15 0.03
CA ALA A 56 -7.51 1.38 -0.76
C ALA A 56 -6.35 1.40 -1.75
N LEU A 57 -5.15 1.04 -1.30
CA LEU A 57 -3.96 0.92 -2.14
C LEU A 57 -4.21 -0.07 -3.28
N LEU A 58 -4.78 -1.24 -2.97
CA LEU A 58 -5.09 -2.27 -3.95
C LEU A 58 -6.07 -1.76 -5.01
N ALA A 59 -7.15 -1.08 -4.60
CA ALA A 59 -8.17 -0.54 -5.49
C ALA A 59 -7.58 0.53 -6.43
N GLN A 60 -6.81 1.48 -5.88
CA GLN A 60 -6.23 2.58 -6.64
C GLN A 60 -5.15 2.11 -7.63
N VAL A 61 -4.28 1.17 -7.23
CA VAL A 61 -3.30 0.56 -8.15
C VAL A 61 -4.03 -0.16 -9.28
N ARG A 62 -5.09 -0.91 -8.98
CA ARG A 62 -5.89 -1.58 -10.01
C ARG A 62 -6.46 -0.58 -11.02
N GLN A 63 -6.98 0.55 -10.55
CA GLN A 63 -7.51 1.61 -11.41
C GLN A 63 -6.43 2.15 -12.35
N VAL A 64 -5.24 2.48 -11.83
CA VAL A 64 -4.11 2.97 -12.65
C VAL A 64 -3.74 1.95 -13.74
N LEU A 65 -3.65 0.67 -13.39
CA LEU A 65 -3.29 -0.38 -14.33
C LEU A 65 -4.35 -0.59 -15.41
N CYS A 66 -5.63 -0.55 -15.04
CA CYS A 66 -6.72 -0.62 -16.00
C CYS A 66 -6.70 0.56 -16.98
N SER A 67 -6.49 1.78 -16.48
CA SER A 67 -6.40 2.98 -17.33
C SER A 67 -5.18 2.96 -18.26
N ALA A 68 -4.08 2.32 -17.85
CA ALA A 68 -2.88 2.18 -18.67
C ALA A 68 -2.92 0.97 -19.63
N GLY A 69 -4.00 0.18 -19.64
CA GLY A 69 -4.10 -1.02 -20.48
C GLY A 69 -3.18 -2.17 -20.07
N VAL A 70 -2.69 -2.17 -18.82
CA VAL A 70 -1.78 -3.22 -18.33
C VAL A 70 -2.55 -4.51 -18.10
N GLN A 71 -2.00 -5.62 -18.59
CA GLN A 71 -2.58 -6.95 -18.42
C GLN A 71 -2.74 -7.34 -16.95
N SER A 72 -3.87 -7.94 -16.60
CA SER A 72 -4.21 -8.38 -15.24
C SER A 72 -3.17 -9.33 -14.62
N CYS A 73 -2.46 -10.13 -15.43
CA CYS A 73 -1.40 -11.02 -14.95
C CYS A 73 -0.21 -10.27 -14.33
N ARG A 74 0.03 -9.00 -14.70
CA ARG A 74 1.09 -8.15 -14.16
C ARG A 74 0.68 -7.41 -12.88
N PHE A 75 -0.59 -7.53 -12.46
CA PHE A 75 -1.13 -6.83 -11.30
C PHE A 75 -0.29 -7.03 -10.04
N VAL A 76 0.08 -8.29 -9.74
CA VAL A 76 0.83 -8.63 -8.52
C VAL A 76 2.19 -7.93 -8.48
N THR A 77 2.85 -7.80 -9.63
CA THR A 77 4.14 -7.12 -9.75
C THR A 77 4.02 -5.64 -9.41
N TYR A 78 3.11 -4.92 -10.08
CA TYR A 78 2.90 -3.49 -9.83
C TYR A 78 2.35 -3.18 -8.44
N TYR A 79 1.49 -4.06 -7.91
CA TYR A 79 1.03 -3.94 -6.53
C TYR A 79 2.16 -4.17 -5.54
N GLY A 80 3.06 -5.12 -5.81
CA GLY A 80 4.29 -5.33 -5.04
C GLY A 80 5.18 -4.08 -5.00
N PHE A 81 5.35 -3.40 -6.14
CA PHE A 81 6.01 -2.09 -6.19
C PHE A 81 5.32 -1.05 -5.30
N ALA A 82 4.00 -0.90 -5.44
CA ALA A 82 3.24 0.10 -4.67
C ALA A 82 3.39 -0.12 -3.15
N ARG A 83 3.35 -1.38 -2.69
CA ARG A 83 3.58 -1.75 -1.29
C ARG A 83 5.01 -1.44 -0.85
N HIS A 84 6.00 -1.71 -1.69
CA HIS A 84 7.39 -1.40 -1.42
C HIS A 84 7.59 0.10 -1.20
N VAL A 85 7.06 0.94 -2.09
CA VAL A 85 7.14 2.41 -1.95
C VAL A 85 6.35 2.89 -0.74
N ALA A 86 5.13 2.40 -0.52
CA ALA A 86 4.35 2.75 0.66
C ALA A 86 5.09 2.43 1.97
N LYS A 87 5.86 1.33 2.01
CA LYS A 87 6.72 1.00 3.15
C LYS A 87 7.86 2.01 3.31
N LEU A 88 8.55 2.38 2.23
CA LEU A 88 9.61 3.39 2.26
C LEU A 88 9.10 4.73 2.81
N LEU A 89 7.93 5.17 2.37
CA LEU A 89 7.32 6.43 2.83
C LEU A 89 6.97 6.40 4.33
N ARG A 90 6.54 5.26 4.87
CA ARG A 90 6.25 5.12 6.31
C ARG A 90 7.47 5.12 7.21
N MET A 91 8.66 4.89 6.66
CA MET A 91 9.90 4.87 7.44
C MET A 91 10.42 6.28 7.78
N ASN A 92 9.72 7.36 7.38
CA ASN A 92 10.03 8.76 7.69
C ASN A 92 11.50 9.13 7.39
N LEU A 93 12.02 8.65 6.27
CA LEU A 93 13.32 9.08 5.75
C LEU A 93 13.13 10.43 5.03
N GLU A 94 12.85 11.49 5.79
CA GLU A 94 12.35 12.78 5.27
C GLU A 94 13.27 13.44 4.23
N HIS A 95 14.57 13.16 4.24
CA HIS A 95 15.52 13.75 3.30
C HIS A 95 15.78 12.90 2.05
N ASP A 96 15.58 11.59 2.10
CA ASP A 96 15.94 10.67 1.00
C ASP A 96 14.76 9.93 0.38
N ALA A 97 13.54 10.10 0.88
CA ALA A 97 12.38 9.35 0.43
C ALA A 97 12.18 9.42 -1.10
N ARG A 98 12.32 10.60 -1.70
CA ARG A 98 12.13 10.79 -3.16
C ARG A 98 13.21 10.07 -3.97
N LEU A 99 14.46 10.08 -3.51
CA LEU A 99 15.57 9.36 -4.14
C LEU A 99 15.38 7.85 -3.99
N LEU A 100 14.97 7.37 -2.82
CA LEU A 100 14.67 5.96 -2.60
C LEU A 100 13.50 5.47 -3.47
N VAL A 101 12.47 6.31 -3.68
CA VAL A 101 11.40 6.02 -4.63
C VAL A 101 11.95 5.93 -6.05
N TRP A 102 12.84 6.83 -6.45
CA TRP A 102 13.50 6.76 -7.76
C TRP A 102 14.31 5.48 -7.95
N ILE A 103 15.15 5.12 -6.98
CA ILE A 103 15.91 3.86 -6.99
C ILE A 103 14.96 2.65 -7.09
N ALA A 104 13.84 2.69 -6.37
CA ALA A 104 12.82 1.67 -6.48
C ALA A 104 12.25 1.63 -7.91
N ILE A 105 11.91 2.76 -8.52
CA ILE A 105 11.43 2.80 -9.90
C ILE A 105 12.45 2.13 -10.84
N SER A 106 13.72 2.54 -10.82
CA SER A 106 14.77 1.96 -11.67
C SER A 106 14.90 0.44 -11.50
N ARG A 107 14.84 -0.04 -10.26
CA ARG A 107 14.88 -1.48 -9.94
C ARG A 107 13.68 -2.27 -10.48
N TRP A 108 12.50 -1.67 -10.49
CA TRP A 108 11.30 -2.35 -10.98
C TRP A 108 11.17 -2.25 -12.50
N VAL A 109 11.69 -1.18 -13.12
CA VAL A 109 11.85 -1.09 -14.57
C VAL A 109 12.77 -2.21 -15.09
N SER A 110 13.91 -2.47 -14.43
CA SER A 110 14.80 -3.57 -14.84
C SER A 110 14.18 -4.97 -14.69
N ARG A 111 13.04 -5.08 -14.01
CA ARG A 111 12.23 -6.31 -13.90
C ARG A 111 11.10 -6.39 -14.93
N GLY A 112 11.07 -5.47 -15.89
CA GLY A 112 10.08 -5.43 -16.97
C GLY A 112 8.81 -4.63 -16.66
N CYS A 113 8.80 -3.80 -15.61
CA CYS A 113 7.71 -2.83 -15.40
C CYS A 113 7.90 -1.59 -16.29
N GLU A 114 6.80 -1.02 -16.75
CA GLU A 114 6.79 0.20 -17.54
C GLU A 114 7.00 1.42 -16.64
N HIS A 115 7.98 2.23 -16.99
CA HIS A 115 8.38 3.42 -16.23
C HIS A 115 7.21 4.40 -16.01
N SER A 116 6.43 4.67 -17.06
CA SER A 116 5.25 5.56 -17.03
C SER A 116 4.18 5.08 -16.06
N VAL A 117 3.96 3.77 -15.96
CA VAL A 117 2.99 3.16 -15.05
C VAL A 117 3.46 3.28 -13.60
N LEU A 118 4.75 3.02 -13.33
CA LEU A 118 5.33 3.18 -12.00
C LEU A 118 5.25 4.63 -11.51
N LEU A 119 5.57 5.60 -12.38
CA LEU A 119 5.42 7.03 -12.08
C LEU A 119 3.96 7.40 -11.79
N SER A 120 3.01 6.85 -12.54
CA SER A 120 1.58 7.08 -12.32
C SER A 120 1.12 6.54 -10.96
N ILE A 121 1.62 5.37 -10.54
CA ILE A 121 1.37 4.84 -9.20
C ILE A 121 1.94 5.79 -8.14
N CYS A 122 3.19 6.24 -8.29
CA CYS A 122 3.80 7.18 -7.34
C CYS A 122 3.00 8.48 -7.18
N ARG A 123 2.60 9.09 -8.30
CA ARG A 123 1.91 10.39 -8.30
C ARG A 123 0.45 10.29 -7.90
N ASN A 124 -0.29 9.34 -8.48
CA ASN A 124 -1.76 9.30 -8.36
C ASN A 124 -2.25 8.48 -7.16
N VAL A 125 -1.42 7.54 -6.66
CA VAL A 125 -1.79 6.63 -5.57
C VAL A 125 -1.07 7.01 -4.28
N LEU A 126 0.24 7.27 -4.38
CA LEU A 126 1.11 7.49 -3.23
C LEU A 126 1.43 8.97 -2.98
N ASN A 127 0.95 9.87 -3.84
CA ASN A 127 1.17 11.32 -3.76
C ASN A 127 2.65 11.71 -3.57
N VAL A 128 3.57 10.98 -4.20
CA VAL A 128 5.00 11.25 -4.17
C VAL A 128 5.50 11.55 -5.59
N ASN A 129 6.23 12.65 -5.74
CA ASN A 129 6.94 12.95 -6.97
C ASN A 129 8.39 12.52 -6.82
N PRO A 130 8.83 11.43 -7.49
CA PRO A 130 10.22 11.01 -7.46
C PRO A 130 11.10 12.08 -8.13
N VAL A 131 12.28 12.30 -7.56
CA VAL A 131 13.28 13.18 -8.14
C VAL A 131 14.23 12.30 -8.93
N GLU A 132 14.33 12.56 -10.23
CA GLU A 132 15.37 11.98 -11.06
C GLU A 132 16.71 12.43 -10.48
N ALA A 133 17.58 11.47 -10.12
CA ALA A 133 18.91 11.81 -9.66
C ALA A 133 19.54 12.65 -10.78
N ALA A 134 19.85 13.92 -10.50
CA ALA A 134 20.52 14.76 -11.46
C ALA A 134 21.82 14.04 -11.85
N ASP A 135 21.91 13.63 -13.12
CA ASP A 135 23.17 13.15 -13.66
C ASP A 135 24.21 14.24 -13.39
N GLY A 136 25.16 13.93 -12.51
CA GLY A 136 26.28 14.80 -12.23
C GLY A 136 27.01 15.06 -13.54
N LYS A 137 26.79 16.26 -14.10
CA LYS A 137 27.69 16.86 -15.08
C LYS A 137 28.89 17.45 -14.36
#